data_AF-A0A2Z6QYI5-F1
#
_entry.id   AF-A0A2Z6QYI5-F1
#
_cell.length_a   1.000
_cell.length_b   1.000
_cell.length_c   1.000
_cell.angle_alpha   90.00
_cell.angle_beta   90.00
_cell.angle_gamma   90.00
#
_symmetry.space_group_name_H-M   'P 1'
#
loop_
_entity.id
_entity.type
_entity.pdbx_description
1 polymer ?
#
loop_
_entity_poly.entity_id
_entity_poly.type
_entity_poly.pdbx_seq_one_letter_code
_entity_poly.pdbx_strand_id
1 'polypeptide(L)' 'MDTVSSDIYGSLLSPPSLEEWLSTVSSMPNGKAPGPSMITYEMLKHLGPTTNSLLLSSIRKCFAFANIPDL' A
#
# COMPACT_ATOMS: atom_id res chain seq x y z
N MET A 1 -36.13 4.74 -4.87
CA MET A 1 -34.80 5.15 -5.35
C MET A 1 -33.82 4.73 -4.28
N ASP A 2 -32.96 3.77 -4.58
CA ASP A 2 -31.90 3.35 -3.66
C ASP A 2 -30.87 4.48 -3.58
N THR A 3 -30.85 5.17 -2.45
CA THR A 3 -29.89 6.24 -2.19
C THR A 3 -28.60 5.60 -1.69
N VAL A 4 -27.52 5.74 -2.45
CA VAL A 4 -26.19 5.32 -2.02
C VAL A 4 -25.78 6.19 -0.83
N SER A 5 -25.32 5.57 0.26
CA SER A 5 -24.81 6.30 1.43
C SER A 5 -23.69 7.24 1.03
N SER A 6 -23.65 8.45 1.58
CA SER A 6 -22.53 9.38 1.39
C SER A 6 -21.19 8.82 1.88
N ASP A 7 -21.25 7.85 2.79
CA ASP A 7 -20.09 7.37 3.54
C ASP A 7 -19.44 6.13 2.93
N ILE A 8 -19.89 5.67 1.75
CA ILE A 8 -19.30 4.50 1.06
C ILE A 8 -17.80 4.65 0.78
N TYR A 9 -17.31 5.89 0.78
CA TYR A 9 -15.91 6.25 0.57
C TYR A 9 -15.20 6.72 1.85
N GLY A 10 -15.89 6.72 3.00
CA GLY A 10 -15.35 7.23 4.26
C GLY A 10 -14.06 6.54 4.71
N SER A 11 -13.84 5.30 4.28
CA SER A 11 -12.63 4.52 4.58
C SER A 11 -11.57 4.56 3.48
N LEU A 12 -11.81 5.18 2.32
CA LEU A 12 -10.84 5.14 1.20
C LEU A 12 -9.46 5.69 1.57
N LEU A 13 -9.44 6.73 2.42
CA LEU A 13 -8.20 7.35 2.89
C LEU A 13 -7.74 6.82 4.25
N SER A 14 -8.41 5.78 4.78
CA SER A 14 -7.93 5.12 6.00
C SER A 14 -6.59 4.43 5.72
N PRO A 15 -5.55 4.69 6.53
CA PRO A 15 -4.27 4.03 6.35
C PRO A 15 -4.41 2.50 6.51
N PRO A 16 -3.67 1.69 5.72
CA PRO A 16 -3.79 0.24 5.79
C PRO A 16 -3.29 -0.32 7.13
N SER A 17 -3.95 -1.36 7.62
CA SER A 17 -3.47 -2.19 8.72
C SER A 17 -2.23 -3.00 8.30
N LEU A 18 -1.54 -3.60 9.28
CA LEU A 18 -0.41 -4.48 8.99
C LEU A 18 -0.85 -5.73 8.22
N GLU A 19 -2.01 -6.28 8.57
CA GLU A 19 -2.56 -7.48 7.94
C GLU A 19 -2.93 -7.22 6.47
N GLU A 20 -3.65 -6.13 6.18
CA GLU A 20 -3.99 -5.73 4.81
C GLU A 20 -2.73 -5.52 3.96
N TRP A 21 -1.72 -4.87 4.53
CA TRP A 21 -0.44 -4.66 3.86
C TRP A 21 0.26 -5.99 3.52
N LEU A 22 0.41 -6.89 4.50
CA LEU A 22 1.07 -8.19 4.29
C LEU A 22 0.31 -9.05 3.28
N SER A 23 -1.03 -9.10 3.40
CA SER A 23 -1.90 -9.80 2.45
C SER A 23 -1.72 -9.25 1.03
N THR A 24 -1.79 -7.93 0.86
CA THR A 24 -1.62 -7.25 -0.42
C THR A 24 -0.25 -7.57 -1.06
N VAL A 25 0.85 -7.40 -0.31
CA VAL A 25 2.21 -7.67 -0.82
C VAL A 25 2.37 -9.14 -1.21
N SER A 26 1.86 -10.07 -0.39
CA SER A 26 1.94 -11.50 -0.66
C SER A 26 1.21 -11.89 -1.95
N SER A 27 0.08 -11.22 -2.25
CA SER A 27 -0.78 -11.49 -3.41
C SER A 27 -0.24 -10.97 -4.73
N MET A 28 0.79 -10.11 -4.72
CA MET A 28 1.32 -9.49 -5.93
C MET A 28 1.82 -10.55 -6.93
N PRO A 29 1.60 -10.41 -8.24
CA PRO A 29 2.01 -11.42 -9.22
C PRO A 29 3.54 -11.43 -9.43
N ASN A 30 4.15 -12.60 -9.50
CA ASN A 30 5.58 -12.71 -9.82
C ASN A 30 5.85 -12.51 -11.33
N GLY A 31 7.09 -12.14 -11.69
CA GLY A 31 7.55 -12.01 -13.07
C GLY A 31 7.00 -10.78 -13.80
N LYS A 32 6.53 -9.77 -13.07
CA LYS A 32 6.13 -8.47 -13.66
C LYS A 32 7.35 -7.58 -13.84
N ALA A 33 7.31 -6.74 -14.87
CA ALA A 33 8.35 -5.74 -15.10
C ALA A 33 8.39 -4.77 -13.90
N PRO A 34 9.58 -4.46 -13.36
CA PRO A 34 9.70 -3.48 -12.29
C PRO A 34 9.34 -2.08 -12.80
N GLY A 35 8.88 -1.22 -11.88
CA GLY A 35 8.69 0.20 -12.17
C GLY A 35 10.02 0.98 -12.24
N PRO A 36 9.97 2.32 -12.36
CA PRO A 36 11.16 3.18 -12.45
C PRO A 36 12.15 3.04 -11.28
N SER A 37 11.69 2.60 -10.10
CA SER A 37 12.54 2.32 -8.95
C SER A 37 13.38 1.05 -9.09
N MET A 38 13.12 0.23 -10.11
CA MET A 38 13.72 -1.10 -10.32
C MET A 38 13.40 -2.12 -9.21
N ILE A 39 12.49 -1.79 -8.28
CA ILE A 39 12.04 -2.70 -7.21
C ILE A 39 10.97 -3.65 -7.77
N THR A 40 11.22 -4.95 -7.71
CA THR A 40 10.24 -5.96 -8.12
C THR A 40 9.29 -6.33 -6.98
N TYR A 41 8.16 -6.97 -7.31
CA TYR A 41 7.24 -7.49 -6.30
C TYR A 41 7.86 -8.60 -5.44
N GLU A 42 8.75 -9.41 -6.01
CA GLU A 42 9.51 -10.42 -5.28
C GLU A 42 10.42 -9.78 -4.22
N MET A 43 11.02 -8.63 -4.51
CA MET A 43 11.81 -7.90 -3.52
C MET A 43 10.93 -7.42 -2.36
N LEU A 44 9.73 -6.91 -2.65
CA LEU A 44 8.76 -6.49 -1.62
C LEU A 44 8.31 -7.65 -0.74
N LYS A 45 8.05 -8.81 -1.33
CA LYS A 45 7.63 -10.04 -0.62
C LYS A 45 8.68 -10.57 0.34
N HIS A 46 9.97 -10.39 0.01
CA HIS A 46 11.08 -10.90 0.83
C HIS A 46 11.73 -9.82 1.71
N LEU A 47 11.07 -8.67 1.90
CA LEU A 47 11.57 -7.65 2.82
C LEU A 47 11.67 -8.19 4.25
N GLY A 48 12.80 -7.89 4.90
CA GLY A 48 12.94 -8.11 6.33
C GLY A 48 11.95 -7.26 7.16
N PRO A 49 11.68 -7.66 8.41
CA PRO A 49 10.63 -7.05 9.25
C PRO A 49 10.85 -5.55 9.48
N THR A 50 12.09 -5.10 9.68
CA THR A 50 12.43 -3.68 9.87
C THR A 50 12.10 -2.85 8.63
N THR A 51 12.53 -3.28 7.45
CA THR A 51 12.29 -2.56 6.19
C THR A 51 10.80 -2.57 5.83
N ASN A 52 10.11 -3.68 6.06
CA ASN A 52 8.68 -3.78 5.86
C ASN A 52 7.91 -2.78 6.76
N SER A 53 8.30 -2.68 8.04
CA SER A 53 7.72 -1.73 8.99
C SER A 53 7.95 -0.27 8.58
N LEU A 54 9.15 0.06 8.10
CA LEU A 54 9.46 1.40 7.58
C LEU A 54 8.64 1.73 6.33
N LEU A 55 8.53 0.80 5.39
CA LEU A 55 7.75 0.98 4.16
C LEU A 55 6.26 1.18 4.48
N LEU A 56 5.69 0.37 5.37
CA LEU A 56 4.30 0.54 5.81
C LEU A 56 4.09 1.89 6.50
N SER A 57 5.03 2.35 7.33
CA SER A 57 4.96 3.67 7.96
C SER A 57 4.94 4.80 6.92
N SER A 58 5.75 4.69 5.86
CA SER A 58 5.74 5.65 4.75
C SER A 58 4.42 5.65 3.99
N ILE A 59 3.87 4.47 3.67
CA ILE A 59 2.57 4.35 2.99
C ILE A 59 1.46 4.98 3.83
N ARG A 60 1.42 4.69 5.14
CA ARG A 60 0.42 5.27 6.05
C ARG A 60 0.47 6.80 6.08
N LYS A 61 1.67 7.39 6.00
CA LYS A 61 1.84 8.85 5.88
C LYS A 61 1.26 9.37 4.56
N CYS A 62 1.44 8.68 3.44
CA CYS A 62 0.84 9.06 2.17
C CYS A 62 -0.70 9.10 2.27
N PHE A 63 -1.32 8.12 2.93
CA PHE A 63 -2.78 8.09 3.14
C PHE A 63 -3.26 9.19 4.10
N ALA A 64 -2.54 9.41 5.20
CA ALA A 64 -2.95 10.39 6.22
C ALA A 64 -2.80 11.85 5.75
N PHE A 65 -1.77 12.16 4.96
CA PHE A 65 -1.44 13.55 4.57
C PHE A 65 -1.68 13.85 3.10
N ALA A 66 -2.14 12.88 2.31
CA ALA A 66 -2.20 12.95 0.84
C ALA A 66 -0.87 13.42 0.21
N ASN A 67 0.25 13.28 0.94
CA ASN A 67 1.56 13.74 0.53
C ASN A 67 2.25 12.61 -0.23
N ILE A 68 2.16 12.68 -1.55
CA ILE A 68 2.87 11.77 -2.45
C ILE A 68 4.27 12.34 -2.60
N PRO A 69 5.34 11.56 -2.29
CA PRO A 69 6.71 12.02 -2.52
C PRO A 69 6.88 12.42 -4.00
N ASP A 70 7.40 13.62 -4.25
CA ASP A 70 7.80 14.04 -5.59
C ASP A 70 8.86 13.07 -6.15
N LEU A 71 8.75 12.75 -7.44
CA LEU A 71 9.62 11.82 -8.17
C LEU A 71 10.94 12.49 -8.59
#